data_AF-A0A223PQS8-F1
#
_entry.id   AF-A0A223PQS8-F1
#
_cell.length_a   1.000
_cell.length_b   1.000
_cell.length_c   1.000
_cell.angle_alpha   90.00
_cell.angle_beta   90.00
_cell.angle_gamma   90.00
#
_symmetry.space_group_name_H-M   'P 1'
#
loop_
_entity.id
_entity.type
_entity.pdbx_description
1 polymer ?
#
loop_
_entity_poly.entity_id
_entity_poly.type
_entity_poly.pdbx_seq_one_letter_code
_entity_poly.pdbx_strand_id
1 'polypeptide(L)'
;DLERVMSLGFRGEALASISSVARLTMTSRTADAGEAWQVETEGRDMQPRVQPAAHPVGTSVEVRDLFFNTPARRKFLRAEKTEFDHLQEVIKRLALARFDVAFHLRHNGKTIFALHEAQDELARARRVGAVCGQAFLEQALPIEVERNGLHLWGWVGLPTFSRSQPDLQYFYVNGRMVRDKLVAHAVRQAYRDVLYNGRHPTFVLFFEVDPAVVDVNVHPTKHEVRFRDSRMVH
;
A
#
# COMPACT_ATOMS: atom_id res chain seq x y z
N ASP A 1 -22.92 -1.82 7.19
CA ASP A 1 -21.88 -1.43 6.20
C ASP A 1 -20.57 -0.94 6.79
N LEU A 2 -20.55 -0.06 7.79
CA LEU A 2 -19.28 0.40 8.41
C LEU A 2 -18.49 -0.69 9.16
N GLU A 3 -19.16 -1.75 9.59
CA GLU A 3 -18.57 -2.89 10.32
C GLU A 3 -18.01 -3.99 9.40
N ARG A 4 -18.27 -3.90 8.09
CA ARG A 4 -17.80 -4.85 7.05
C ARG A 4 -17.23 -4.09 5.86
N VAL A 5 -16.24 -3.24 6.11
CA VAL A 5 -15.59 -2.45 5.06
C VAL A 5 -14.80 -3.38 4.13
N MET A 6 -15.44 -3.81 3.03
CA MET A 6 -14.81 -4.62 1.96
C MET A 6 -14.08 -3.76 0.91
N SER A 7 -14.16 -2.44 0.99
CA SER A 7 -13.52 -1.50 0.06
C SER A 7 -12.47 -0.61 0.75
N LEU A 8 -11.44 -0.21 0.01
CA LEU A 8 -10.37 0.66 0.55
C LEU A 8 -10.88 2.08 0.87
N GLY A 9 -11.87 2.57 0.12
CA GLY A 9 -12.52 3.87 0.30
C GLY A 9 -14.02 3.75 0.59
N PHE A 10 -14.53 4.60 1.48
CA PHE A 10 -15.96 4.67 1.82
C PHE A 10 -16.49 6.10 2.04
N ARG A 11 -15.64 7.13 1.94
CA ARG A 11 -16.00 8.52 2.27
C ARG A 11 -16.45 9.36 1.07
N GLY A 12 -16.09 8.97 -0.16
CA GLY A 12 -16.40 9.77 -1.37
C GLY A 12 -15.65 11.10 -1.51
N GLU A 13 -14.80 11.49 -0.54
CA GLU A 13 -14.19 12.82 -0.46
C GLU A 13 -12.83 12.96 -1.18
N ALA A 14 -12.20 11.86 -1.59
CA ALA A 14 -10.80 11.86 -2.01
C ALA A 14 -10.54 12.74 -3.23
N LEU A 15 -11.30 12.54 -4.32
CA LEU A 15 -11.10 13.29 -5.56
C LEU A 15 -11.49 14.76 -5.42
N ALA A 16 -12.57 15.06 -4.68
CA ALA A 16 -12.97 16.43 -4.39
C ALA A 16 -11.93 17.19 -3.55
N SER A 17 -11.32 16.50 -2.57
CA SER A 17 -10.25 17.09 -1.76
C SER A 17 -9.00 17.38 -2.61
N ILE A 18 -8.63 16.45 -3.49
CA ILE A 18 -7.47 16.61 -4.39
C ILE A 18 -7.73 17.73 -5.40
N SER A 19 -8.91 17.77 -6.04
CA SER A 19 -9.25 18.82 -7.01
C SER A 19 -9.20 20.20 -6.40
N SER A 20 -9.55 20.37 -5.12
CA SER A 20 -9.49 21.68 -4.46
C SER A 20 -8.08 22.30 -4.36
N VAL A 21 -7.02 21.49 -4.51
CA VAL A 21 -5.62 21.92 -4.32
C VAL A 21 -4.69 21.56 -5.48
N ALA A 22 -5.22 21.06 -6.60
CA ALA A 22 -4.45 20.66 -7.77
C ALA A 22 -5.30 20.85 -9.04
N ARG A 23 -4.65 20.87 -10.20
CA ARG A 23 -5.36 20.72 -11.47
C ARG A 23 -5.63 19.23 -11.67
N LEU A 24 -6.89 18.82 -11.52
CA LEU A 24 -7.32 17.43 -11.65
C LEU A 24 -8.01 17.23 -12.99
N THR A 25 -7.57 16.20 -13.73
CA THR A 25 -8.27 15.68 -14.90
C THR A 25 -8.58 14.20 -14.67
N MET A 26 -9.83 13.80 -14.85
CA MET A 26 -10.22 12.39 -14.78
C MET A 26 -10.93 12.01 -16.06
N THR A 27 -10.42 10.97 -16.72
CA THR A 27 -10.99 10.43 -17.97
C THR A 27 -11.40 8.99 -17.73
N SER A 28 -12.63 8.62 -18.07
CA SER A 28 -13.15 7.28 -17.81
C SER A 28 -14.10 6.80 -18.90
N ARG A 29 -14.13 5.48 -19.08
CA ARG A 29 -15.11 4.78 -19.91
C ARG A 29 -15.49 3.45 -19.25
N THR A 30 -16.78 3.21 -19.08
CA THR A 30 -17.32 1.92 -18.63
C THR A 30 -17.36 0.91 -19.79
N ALA A 31 -17.57 -0.37 -19.50
CA ALA A 31 -17.58 -1.42 -20.54
C ALA A 31 -18.79 -1.34 -21.49
N ASP A 32 -19.89 -0.77 -21.00
CA ASP A 32 -21.18 -0.61 -21.69
C ASP A 32 -21.32 0.74 -22.41
N ALA A 33 -20.41 1.70 -22.18
CA ALA A 33 -20.44 3.00 -22.81
C ALA A 33 -19.78 3.01 -24.19
N GLY A 34 -20.49 3.55 -25.19
CA GLY A 34 -19.94 3.77 -26.54
C GLY A 34 -18.88 4.87 -26.61
N GLU A 35 -18.89 5.82 -25.66
CA GLU A 35 -18.03 7.00 -25.63
C GLU A 35 -17.36 7.15 -24.27
N ALA A 36 -16.14 7.70 -24.24
CA ALA A 36 -15.47 8.07 -23.00
C ALA A 36 -15.72 9.54 -22.66
N TRP A 37 -15.64 9.86 -21.38
CA TRP A 37 -15.83 11.22 -20.88
C TRP A 37 -14.65 11.65 -20.04
N GLN A 38 -14.32 12.93 -20.11
CA GLN A 38 -13.33 13.59 -19.27
C GLN A 38 -14.01 14.66 -18.44
N VAL A 39 -13.64 14.73 -17.16
CA VAL A 39 -13.93 15.87 -16.29
C VAL A 39 -12.62 16.54 -15.90
N GLU A 40 -12.58 17.85 -16.03
CA GLU A 40 -11.46 18.69 -15.62
C GLU A 40 -11.95 19.73 -14.62
N THR A 41 -11.18 19.93 -13.55
CA THR A 41 -11.41 20.99 -12.57
C THR A 41 -10.21 21.91 -12.55
N GLU A 42 -10.39 23.13 -13.07
CA GLU A 42 -9.37 24.18 -13.09
C GLU A 42 -9.94 25.53 -12.62
N GLY A 43 -9.05 26.48 -12.31
CA GLY A 43 -9.43 27.84 -11.92
C GLY A 43 -9.67 28.03 -10.41
N ARG A 44 -10.09 29.24 -10.01
CA ARG A 44 -10.40 29.56 -8.61
C ARG A 44 -11.67 28.87 -8.12
N ASP A 45 -12.68 28.80 -8.99
CA ASP A 45 -14.00 28.29 -8.63
C ASP A 45 -14.11 26.76 -8.76
N MET A 46 -13.07 26.10 -9.31
CA MET A 46 -12.96 24.65 -9.47
C MET A 46 -14.21 23.99 -10.08
N GLN A 47 -14.92 24.72 -10.95
CA GLN A 47 -16.12 24.18 -11.58
C GLN A 47 -15.75 23.01 -12.51
N PRO A 48 -16.42 21.86 -12.39
CA PRO A 48 -16.14 20.70 -13.23
C PRO A 48 -16.61 20.97 -14.65
N ARG A 49 -15.68 20.83 -15.60
CA ARG A 49 -15.97 20.89 -17.04
C ARG A 49 -15.95 19.49 -17.61
N VAL A 50 -17.10 19.05 -18.15
CA VAL A 50 -17.26 17.72 -18.72
C VAL A 50 -17.22 17.81 -20.24
N GLN A 51 -16.44 16.94 -20.88
CA GLN A 51 -16.30 16.89 -22.32
C GLN A 51 -16.09 15.46 -22.83
N PRO A 52 -16.47 15.15 -24.09
CA PRO A 52 -16.13 13.88 -24.72
C PRO A 52 -14.62 13.67 -24.80
N ALA A 53 -14.18 12.41 -24.71
CA ALA A 53 -12.78 12.04 -24.78
C ALA A 53 -12.59 10.68 -25.51
N ALA A 54 -11.34 10.39 -25.89
CA ALA A 54 -10.94 9.06 -26.32
C ALA A 54 -10.24 8.35 -25.16
N HIS A 55 -10.79 7.22 -24.70
CA HIS A 55 -10.21 6.42 -23.63
C HIS A 55 -10.66 4.96 -23.75
N PRO A 56 -9.78 3.98 -23.49
CA PRO A 56 -10.19 2.57 -23.38
C PRO A 56 -11.12 2.37 -22.17
N VAL A 57 -11.65 1.15 -21.99
CA VAL A 57 -12.39 0.83 -20.76
C VAL A 57 -11.44 0.98 -19.56
N GLY A 58 -11.90 1.68 -18.53
CA GLY A 58 -11.09 2.01 -17.35
C GLY A 58 -11.05 3.51 -17.07
N THR A 59 -10.13 3.91 -16.19
CA THR A 59 -10.04 5.30 -15.70
C THR A 59 -8.58 5.75 -15.61
N SER A 60 -8.32 6.96 -16.09
CA SER A 60 -7.08 7.70 -15.86
C SER A 60 -7.35 8.91 -14.98
N VAL A 61 -6.51 9.13 -13.97
CA VAL A 61 -6.56 10.31 -13.11
C VAL A 61 -5.21 11.03 -13.20
N GLU A 62 -5.24 12.28 -13.62
CA GLU A 62 -4.09 13.16 -13.70
C GLU A 62 -4.20 14.26 -12.64
N VAL A 63 -3.11 14.46 -11.90
CA VAL A 63 -3.00 15.50 -10.87
C VAL A 63 -1.76 16.34 -11.21
N ARG A 64 -1.98 17.60 -11.62
CA ARG A 64 -0.93 18.56 -11.96
C ARG A 64 -0.88 19.70 -10.95
N ASP A 65 0.29 20.32 -10.84
CA ASP A 65 0.52 21.51 -10.04
C ASP A 65 0.00 21.41 -8.58
N LEU A 66 0.29 20.30 -7.89
CA LEU A 66 -0.16 20.10 -6.51
C LEU A 66 0.22 21.30 -5.62
N PHE A 67 -0.76 21.79 -4.86
CA PHE A 67 -0.71 22.95 -3.98
C PHE A 67 -0.47 24.31 -4.66
N PHE A 68 -0.67 24.45 -5.98
CA PHE A 68 -0.45 25.73 -6.68
C PHE A 68 -1.25 26.91 -6.11
N ASN A 69 -2.47 26.64 -5.64
CA ASN A 69 -3.38 27.62 -5.05
C ASN A 69 -3.31 27.66 -3.51
N THR A 70 -2.42 26.87 -2.89
CA THR A 70 -2.21 26.85 -1.43
C THR A 70 -0.72 27.02 -1.07
N PRO A 71 -0.15 28.23 -1.18
CA PRO A 71 1.30 28.46 -1.04
C PRO A 71 1.88 28.01 0.29
N ALA A 72 1.13 28.16 1.39
CA ALA A 72 1.56 27.70 2.71
C ALA A 72 1.78 26.18 2.74
N ARG A 73 0.90 25.39 2.12
CA ARG A 73 1.06 23.92 2.01
C ARG A 73 2.23 23.54 1.12
N ARG A 74 2.41 24.26 0.00
CA ARG A 74 3.53 24.02 -0.93
C ARG A 74 4.90 24.14 -0.23
N LYS A 75 5.04 25.03 0.76
CA LYS A 75 6.28 25.18 1.55
C LYS A 75 6.65 23.96 2.41
N PHE A 76 5.71 23.05 2.67
CA PHE A 76 5.97 21.81 3.42
C PHE A 76 6.47 20.66 2.54
N LEU A 77 6.42 20.80 1.21
CA LEU A 77 7.00 19.81 0.31
C LEU A 77 8.50 19.68 0.59
N ARG A 78 8.95 18.43 0.75
CA ARG A 78 10.37 18.13 0.88
C ARG A 78 11.03 18.12 -0.50
N ALA A 79 12.32 17.80 -0.53
CA ALA A 79 13.03 17.56 -1.78
C ALA A 79 12.31 16.48 -2.62
N GLU A 80 12.36 16.63 -3.95
CA GLU A 80 11.68 15.75 -4.91
C GLU A 80 11.95 14.26 -4.64
N LYS A 81 13.22 13.92 -4.36
CA LYS A 81 13.61 12.55 -4.00
C LYS A 81 12.85 12.03 -2.79
N THR A 82 12.69 12.82 -1.73
CA THR A 82 12.02 12.40 -0.49
C THR A 82 10.52 12.18 -0.71
N GLU A 83 9.86 13.06 -1.47
CA GLU A 83 8.46 12.88 -1.82
C GLU A 83 8.26 11.66 -2.72
N PHE A 84 9.16 11.45 -3.68
CA PHE A 84 9.14 10.27 -4.53
C PHE A 84 9.36 8.99 -3.73
N ASP A 85 10.30 8.97 -2.77
CA ASP A 85 10.54 7.82 -1.90
C ASP A 85 9.28 7.46 -1.09
N HIS A 86 8.51 8.47 -0.63
CA HIS A 86 7.21 8.23 0.02
C HIS A 86 6.17 7.65 -0.96
N LEU A 87 6.09 8.14 -2.19
CA LEU A 87 5.18 7.59 -3.21
C LEU A 87 5.55 6.15 -3.59
N GLN A 88 6.85 5.90 -3.78
CA GLN A 88 7.37 4.58 -4.07
C GLN A 88 7.00 3.61 -2.94
N GLU A 89 7.15 4.01 -1.68
CA GLU A 89 6.76 3.22 -0.52
C GLU A 89 5.25 2.89 -0.49
N VAL A 90 4.37 3.82 -0.90
CA VAL A 90 2.94 3.53 -1.05
C VAL A 90 2.71 2.45 -2.10
N ILE A 91 3.36 2.54 -3.25
CA ILE A 91 3.24 1.54 -4.32
C ILE A 91 3.77 0.18 -3.88
N LYS A 92 4.92 0.12 -3.17
CA LYS A 92 5.46 -1.13 -2.62
C LYS A 92 4.43 -1.82 -1.73
N ARG A 93 3.79 -1.08 -0.82
CA ARG A 93 2.78 -1.64 0.10
C ARG A 93 1.57 -2.19 -0.64
N LEU A 94 1.08 -1.48 -1.65
CA LEU A 94 -0.06 -1.92 -2.47
C LEU A 94 0.30 -3.15 -3.32
N ALA A 95 1.49 -3.17 -3.92
CA ALA A 95 1.96 -4.26 -4.77
C ALA A 95 2.11 -5.58 -4.02
N LEU A 96 2.52 -5.51 -2.74
CA LEU A 96 2.60 -6.66 -1.84
C LEU A 96 1.23 -7.06 -1.27
N ALA A 97 0.29 -6.11 -1.11
CA ALA A 97 -1.07 -6.42 -0.66
C ALA A 97 -1.90 -7.17 -1.73
N ARG A 98 -1.63 -6.92 -3.02
CA ARG A 98 -2.43 -7.42 -4.14
C ARG A 98 -1.57 -8.04 -5.23
N PHE A 99 -1.19 -9.30 -5.02
CA PHE A 99 -0.42 -10.08 -6.00
C PHE A 99 -1.15 -10.27 -7.34
N ASP A 100 -2.48 -10.28 -7.31
CA ASP A 100 -3.37 -10.42 -8.46
C ASP A 100 -3.49 -9.14 -9.33
N VAL A 101 -2.84 -8.03 -8.95
CA VAL A 101 -2.88 -6.77 -9.70
C VAL A 101 -1.49 -6.42 -10.22
N ALA A 102 -1.37 -6.05 -11.50
CA ALA A 102 -0.13 -5.52 -12.06
C ALA A 102 0.12 -4.07 -11.64
N PHE A 103 1.38 -3.70 -11.38
CA PHE A 103 1.78 -2.35 -11.00
C PHE A 103 2.93 -1.85 -11.89
N HIS A 104 2.76 -0.65 -12.45
CA HIS A 104 3.80 0.06 -13.19
C HIS A 104 4.05 1.42 -12.54
N LEU A 105 5.29 1.68 -12.13
CA LEU A 105 5.71 2.97 -11.57
C LEU A 105 6.82 3.55 -12.43
N ARG A 106 6.60 4.78 -12.91
CA ARG A 106 7.60 5.56 -13.64
C ARG A 106 7.86 6.88 -12.93
N HIS A 107 9.10 7.35 -13.00
CA HIS A 107 9.50 8.65 -12.47
C HIS A 107 10.45 9.32 -13.45
N ASN A 108 10.12 10.55 -13.88
CA ASN A 108 10.91 11.34 -14.84
C ASN A 108 11.32 10.52 -16.09
N GLY A 109 10.35 9.82 -16.68
CA GLY A 109 10.52 8.99 -17.87
C GLY A 109 11.10 7.59 -17.61
N LYS A 110 11.79 7.36 -16.48
CA LYS A 110 12.42 6.08 -16.13
C LYS A 110 11.45 5.12 -15.46
N THR A 111 11.48 3.85 -15.84
CA THR A 111 10.75 2.79 -15.14
C THR A 111 11.43 2.46 -13.82
N ILE A 112 10.66 2.51 -12.74
CA ILE A 112 11.08 2.18 -11.38
C ILE A 112 10.58 0.79 -11.01
N PHE A 113 9.31 0.50 -11.29
CA PHE A 113 8.71 -0.82 -11.13
C PHE A 113 7.91 -1.22 -12.37
N ALA A 114 8.01 -2.50 -12.72
CA ALA A 114 7.13 -3.19 -13.67
C ALA A 114 6.82 -4.57 -13.08
N LEU A 115 5.76 -4.64 -12.29
CA LEU A 115 5.37 -5.80 -11.51
C LEU A 115 4.16 -6.45 -12.18
N HIS A 116 4.36 -7.64 -12.74
CA HIS A 116 3.28 -8.43 -13.34
C HIS A 116 2.49 -9.16 -12.27
N GLU A 117 1.21 -9.45 -12.53
CA GLU A 117 0.37 -10.31 -11.71
C GLU A 117 1.10 -11.59 -11.31
N ALA A 118 0.88 -12.02 -10.07
CA ALA A 118 1.59 -13.11 -9.42
C ALA A 118 0.57 -14.11 -8.86
N GLN A 119 0.13 -15.03 -9.71
CA GLN A 119 -0.94 -15.98 -9.39
C GLN A 119 -0.44 -17.19 -8.61
N ASP A 120 0.78 -17.66 -8.92
CA ASP A 120 1.44 -18.78 -8.24
C ASP A 120 2.49 -18.32 -7.21
N GLU A 121 2.93 -19.26 -6.37
CA GLU A 121 3.90 -19.02 -5.29
C GLU A 121 5.24 -18.48 -5.79
N LEU A 122 5.75 -19.03 -6.90
CA LEU A 122 7.02 -18.60 -7.50
C LEU A 122 6.92 -17.16 -8.02
N ALA A 123 5.81 -16.79 -8.63
CA ALA A 123 5.53 -15.43 -9.08
C ALA A 123 5.39 -14.47 -7.89
N ARG A 124 4.76 -14.89 -6.78
CA ARG A 124 4.68 -14.09 -5.54
C ARG A 124 6.06 -13.84 -4.96
N ALA A 125 6.89 -14.88 -4.85
CA ALA A 125 8.28 -14.77 -4.42
C ALA A 125 9.09 -13.82 -5.32
N ARG A 126 8.97 -13.94 -6.65
CA ARG A 126 9.61 -13.02 -7.60
C ARG A 126 9.16 -11.58 -7.40
N ARG A 127 7.87 -11.33 -7.16
CA ARG A 127 7.35 -9.99 -6.86
C ARG A 127 7.93 -9.45 -5.55
N VAL A 128 8.00 -10.27 -4.51
CA VAL A 128 8.64 -9.89 -3.24
C VAL A 128 10.10 -9.50 -3.46
N GLY A 129 10.88 -10.30 -4.21
CA GLY A 129 12.25 -9.95 -4.58
C GLY A 129 12.35 -8.65 -5.38
N ALA A 130 11.42 -8.39 -6.30
CA ALA A 130 11.39 -7.14 -7.06
C ALA A 130 11.05 -5.90 -6.20
N VAL A 131 10.20 -6.05 -5.18
CA VAL A 131 9.77 -4.95 -4.30
C VAL A 131 10.74 -4.69 -3.16
N CYS A 132 11.19 -5.76 -2.49
CA CYS A 132 12.02 -5.72 -1.28
C CYS A 132 13.52 -5.85 -1.60
N GLY A 133 13.88 -6.18 -2.84
CA GLY A 133 15.26 -6.44 -3.28
C GLY A 133 15.58 -7.94 -3.29
N GLN A 134 16.36 -8.38 -4.27
CA GLN A 134 16.71 -9.80 -4.44
C GLN A 134 17.46 -10.37 -3.23
N ALA A 135 18.34 -9.58 -2.63
CA ALA A 135 19.07 -9.96 -1.42
C ALA A 135 18.14 -10.29 -0.23
N PHE A 136 16.96 -9.66 -0.14
CA PHE A 136 15.97 -10.05 0.88
C PHE A 136 15.41 -11.43 0.58
N LEU A 137 14.98 -11.69 -0.65
CA LEU A 137 14.40 -12.97 -1.03
C LEU A 137 15.40 -14.12 -0.85
N GLU A 138 16.66 -13.92 -1.22
CA GLU A 138 17.75 -14.88 -1.03
C GLU A 138 18.06 -15.18 0.44
N GLN A 139 17.79 -14.22 1.32
CA GLN A 139 18.04 -14.31 2.76
C GLN A 139 16.75 -14.45 3.56
N ALA A 140 15.63 -14.80 2.91
CA ALA A 140 14.36 -14.99 3.58
C ALA A 140 13.94 -16.46 3.59
N LEU A 141 13.34 -16.85 4.70
CA LEU A 141 12.68 -18.14 4.86
C LEU A 141 11.18 -17.95 4.62
N PRO A 142 10.57 -18.72 3.71
CA PRO A 142 9.11 -18.78 3.64
C PRO A 142 8.57 -19.43 4.92
N ILE A 143 7.46 -18.91 5.42
CA ILE A 143 6.71 -19.50 6.53
C ILE A 143 5.25 -19.62 6.16
N GLU A 144 4.61 -20.65 6.71
CA GLU A 144 3.17 -20.88 6.62
C GLU A 144 2.75 -21.64 7.87
N VAL A 145 1.84 -21.07 8.64
CA VAL A 145 1.37 -21.61 9.91
C VAL A 145 -0.12 -21.35 10.03
N GLU A 146 -0.90 -22.40 10.26
CA GLU A 146 -2.32 -22.30 10.56
C GLU A 146 -2.61 -22.84 11.98
N ARG A 147 -3.31 -22.06 12.80
CA ARG A 147 -3.67 -22.44 14.16
C ARG A 147 -4.93 -21.71 14.63
N ASN A 148 -5.89 -22.43 15.21
CA ASN A 148 -7.12 -21.86 15.77
C ASN A 148 -7.91 -20.96 14.79
N GLY A 149 -7.90 -21.30 13.49
CA GLY A 149 -8.52 -20.47 12.45
C GLY A 149 -7.78 -19.18 12.12
N LEU A 150 -6.54 -19.03 12.60
CA LEU A 150 -5.61 -17.98 12.22
C LEU A 150 -4.59 -18.57 11.23
N HIS A 151 -4.32 -17.86 10.15
CA HIS A 151 -3.36 -18.28 9.13
C HIS A 151 -2.30 -17.19 8.95
N LEU A 152 -1.04 -17.52 9.20
CA LEU A 152 0.11 -16.64 9.03
C LEU A 152 1.03 -17.21 7.97
N TRP A 153 1.29 -16.45 6.92
CA TRP A 153 2.19 -16.86 5.85
C TRP A 153 3.05 -15.71 5.34
N GLY A 154 4.10 -16.02 4.59
CA GLY A 154 4.96 -15.02 3.95
C GLY A 154 6.44 -15.33 4.12
N TRP A 155 7.25 -14.29 4.30
CA TRP A 155 8.72 -14.39 4.30
C TRP A 155 9.30 -13.67 5.51
N VAL A 156 10.23 -14.32 6.21
CA VAL A 156 10.98 -13.76 7.32
C VAL A 156 12.48 -13.83 7.02
N GLY A 157 13.19 -12.72 7.15
CA GLY A 157 14.62 -12.65 6.88
C GLY A 157 15.43 -13.40 7.94
N LEU A 158 16.50 -14.07 7.52
CA LEU A 158 17.47 -14.64 8.43
C LEU A 158 18.02 -13.57 9.39
N PRO A 159 18.37 -13.90 10.64
CA PRO A 159 18.90 -12.92 11.60
C PRO A 159 20.15 -12.17 11.10
N THR A 160 20.95 -12.83 10.24
CA THR A 160 22.11 -12.25 9.55
C THR A 160 21.72 -11.17 8.55
N PHE A 161 20.53 -11.23 7.95
CA PHE A 161 19.95 -10.22 7.07
C PHE A 161 19.03 -9.26 7.84
N SER A 162 19.64 -8.55 8.77
CA SER A 162 18.98 -7.51 9.57
C SER A 162 19.18 -6.11 8.99
N ARG A 163 18.42 -5.14 9.48
CA ARG A 163 18.49 -3.73 9.07
C ARG A 163 18.83 -2.82 10.25
N SER A 164 19.40 -1.65 9.95
CA SER A 164 19.60 -0.58 10.94
C SER A 164 18.34 0.24 11.17
N GLN A 165 17.33 0.10 10.31
CA GLN A 165 16.05 0.78 10.37
C GLN A 165 14.92 -0.24 10.10
N PRO A 166 13.67 0.01 10.54
CA PRO A 166 12.54 -0.86 10.25
C PRO A 166 11.98 -0.61 8.83
N ASP A 167 12.84 -0.61 7.81
CA ASP A 167 12.51 -0.24 6.42
C ASP A 167 12.05 -1.42 5.55
N LEU A 168 12.13 -2.65 6.06
CA LEU A 168 11.69 -3.88 5.40
C LEU A 168 10.80 -4.69 6.33
N GLN A 169 9.74 -4.06 6.82
CA GLN A 169 8.76 -4.65 7.74
C GLN A 169 7.36 -4.41 7.19
N TYR A 170 6.85 -5.41 6.47
CA TYR A 170 5.52 -5.39 5.87
C TYR A 170 4.65 -6.44 6.55
N PHE A 171 3.52 -6.03 7.11
CA PHE A 171 2.58 -6.91 7.76
C PHE A 171 1.18 -6.59 7.28
N TYR A 172 0.46 -7.61 6.83
CA TYR A 172 -0.88 -7.46 6.27
C TYR A 172 -1.86 -8.25 7.10
N VAL A 173 -3.02 -7.65 7.42
CA VAL A 173 -4.16 -8.36 8.02
C VAL A 173 -5.28 -8.35 7.01
N ASN A 174 -5.70 -9.51 6.53
CA ASN A 174 -6.75 -9.65 5.50
C ASN A 174 -6.53 -8.73 4.30
N GLY A 175 -5.29 -8.68 3.77
CA GLY A 175 -4.89 -7.84 2.64
C GLY A 175 -4.68 -6.35 2.95
N ARG A 176 -4.85 -5.91 4.19
CA ARG A 176 -4.62 -4.52 4.61
C ARG A 176 -3.25 -4.38 5.26
N MET A 177 -2.42 -3.43 4.80
CA MET A 177 -1.16 -3.11 5.49
C MET A 177 -1.44 -2.54 6.89
N VAL A 178 -0.77 -3.10 7.89
CA VAL A 178 -0.88 -2.73 9.29
C VAL A 178 0.51 -2.45 9.86
N ARG A 179 0.59 -1.44 10.74
CA ARG A 179 1.77 -1.10 11.53
C ARG A 179 1.38 -1.15 13.00
N ASP A 180 1.31 -2.37 13.53
CA ASP A 180 0.87 -2.62 14.90
C ASP A 180 2.05 -2.92 15.83
N LYS A 181 2.01 -2.37 17.05
CA LYS A 181 3.06 -2.57 18.07
C LYS A 181 3.08 -4.00 18.59
N LEU A 182 1.93 -4.67 18.69
CA LEU A 182 1.81 -6.07 19.11
C LEU A 182 2.58 -6.97 18.14
N VAL A 183 2.34 -6.81 16.84
CA VAL A 183 3.00 -7.58 15.78
C VAL A 183 4.50 -7.31 15.78
N ALA A 184 4.89 -6.02 15.83
CA ALA A 184 6.30 -5.65 15.90
C ALA A 184 7.00 -6.21 17.14
N HIS A 185 6.27 -6.37 18.25
CA HIS A 185 6.78 -6.98 19.47
C HIS A 185 6.90 -8.50 19.33
N ALA A 186 5.86 -9.19 18.84
CA ALA A 186 5.85 -10.63 18.63
C ALA A 186 6.99 -11.08 17.72
N VAL A 187 7.17 -10.42 16.57
CA VAL A 187 8.27 -10.71 15.65
C VAL A 187 9.61 -10.42 16.32
N ARG A 188 9.77 -9.29 17.03
CA ARG A 188 11.04 -9.00 17.72
C ARG A 188 11.34 -10.03 18.81
N GLN A 189 10.33 -10.53 19.52
CA GLN A 189 10.47 -11.56 20.55
C GLN A 189 10.93 -12.88 19.93
N ALA A 190 10.39 -13.28 18.78
CA ALA A 190 10.84 -14.48 18.05
C ALA A 190 12.32 -14.41 17.63
N TYR A 191 12.87 -13.19 17.48
CA TYR A 191 14.27 -12.96 17.11
C TYR A 191 15.19 -12.65 18.31
N ARG A 192 14.67 -12.66 19.54
CA ARG A 192 15.38 -12.12 20.73
C ARG A 192 16.76 -12.73 20.95
N ASP A 193 16.92 -14.03 20.73
CA ASP A 193 18.16 -14.75 21.03
C ASP A 193 19.17 -14.75 19.87
N VAL A 194 18.75 -14.27 18.70
CA VAL A 194 19.53 -14.35 17.44
C VAL A 194 19.81 -12.99 16.81
N LEU A 195 19.12 -11.93 17.24
CA LEU A 195 19.25 -10.60 16.67
C LEU A 195 20.06 -9.69 17.58
N TYR A 196 21.10 -9.07 17.00
CA TYR A 196 21.94 -8.12 17.73
C TYR A 196 21.16 -6.86 18.15
N ASN A 197 21.54 -6.26 19.28
CA ASN A 197 20.88 -5.07 19.82
C ASN A 197 20.84 -3.90 18.82
N GLY A 198 19.71 -3.23 18.71
CA GLY A 198 19.52 -2.09 17.79
C GLY A 198 19.34 -2.48 16.32
N ARG A 199 19.29 -3.78 16.00
CA ARG A 199 18.96 -4.26 14.67
C ARG A 199 17.47 -4.57 14.55
N HIS A 200 16.98 -4.52 13.32
CA HIS A 200 15.59 -4.77 12.97
C HIS A 200 15.48 -6.05 12.14
N PRO A 201 14.55 -6.97 12.48
CA PRO A 201 14.25 -8.10 11.62
C PRO A 201 13.58 -7.59 10.34
N THR A 202 13.73 -8.36 9.26
CA THR A 202 13.11 -8.08 7.97
C THR A 202 12.02 -9.10 7.70
N PHE A 203 10.87 -8.67 7.19
CA PHE A 203 9.77 -9.58 6.92
C PHE A 203 8.71 -8.98 5.98
N VAL A 204 8.01 -9.88 5.30
CA VAL A 204 6.78 -9.62 4.54
C VAL A 204 5.79 -10.70 4.95
N LEU A 205 4.83 -10.36 5.80
CA LEU A 205 3.94 -11.31 6.45
C LEU A 205 2.47 -10.99 6.18
N PHE A 206 1.67 -12.03 6.00
CA PHE A 206 0.26 -11.98 5.72
C PHE A 206 -0.46 -12.80 6.78
N PHE A 207 -1.39 -12.14 7.45
CA PHE A 207 -2.17 -12.71 8.53
C PHE A 207 -3.64 -12.68 8.16
N GLU A 208 -4.22 -13.87 8.06
CA GLU A 208 -5.59 -14.12 7.67
C GLU A 208 -6.36 -14.61 8.89
N VAL A 209 -7.46 -13.90 9.19
CA VAL A 209 -8.28 -14.14 10.38
C VAL A 209 -9.72 -13.76 10.10
N ASP A 210 -10.66 -14.30 10.87
CA ASP A 210 -12.06 -13.89 10.79
C ASP A 210 -12.18 -12.36 10.98
N PRO A 211 -12.76 -11.60 10.02
CA PRO A 211 -12.99 -10.17 10.16
C PRO A 211 -13.77 -9.80 11.43
N ALA A 212 -14.59 -10.70 11.98
CA ALA A 212 -15.34 -10.46 13.21
C ALA A 212 -14.46 -10.38 14.48
N VAL A 213 -13.20 -10.85 14.41
CA VAL A 213 -12.25 -10.80 15.55
C VAL A 213 -11.23 -9.67 15.45
N VAL A 214 -11.31 -8.83 14.41
CA VAL A 214 -10.42 -7.69 14.17
C VAL A 214 -11.21 -6.41 13.93
N ASP A 215 -10.98 -5.40 14.78
CA ASP A 215 -11.47 -4.05 14.54
C ASP A 215 -10.42 -3.23 13.78
N VAL A 216 -10.75 -2.86 12.54
CA VAL A 216 -9.90 -2.04 11.66
C VAL A 216 -10.24 -0.54 11.70
N ASN A 217 -11.26 -0.14 12.48
CA ASN A 217 -11.76 1.23 12.56
C ASN A 217 -11.18 2.02 13.74
N VAL A 218 -9.96 1.69 14.17
CA VAL A 218 -9.31 2.32 15.33
C VAL A 218 -8.46 3.56 15.02
N HIS A 219 -8.05 3.77 13.76
CA HIS A 219 -7.25 4.94 13.36
C HIS A 219 -7.79 5.57 12.05
N PRO A 220 -7.74 6.91 11.86
CA PRO A 220 -8.23 7.58 10.65
C PRO A 220 -7.57 7.09 9.35
N THR A 221 -6.27 6.78 9.38
CA THR A 221 -5.54 6.19 8.26
C THR A 221 -5.62 4.66 8.22
N LYS A 222 -6.27 4.07 9.24
CA LYS A 222 -6.50 2.63 9.39
C LYS A 222 -5.20 1.79 9.31
N HIS A 223 -4.10 2.34 9.81
CA HIS A 223 -2.81 1.66 9.89
C HIS A 223 -2.67 0.79 11.15
N GLU A 224 -3.57 0.95 12.11
CA GLU A 224 -3.62 0.18 13.35
C GLU A 224 -4.88 -0.69 13.33
N VAL A 225 -4.83 -1.82 14.02
CA VAL A 225 -5.98 -2.73 14.18
C VAL A 225 -6.04 -3.20 15.62
N ARG A 226 -7.24 -3.51 16.10
CA ARG A 226 -7.43 -4.07 17.44
C ARG A 226 -7.96 -5.49 17.34
N PHE A 227 -7.14 -6.44 17.78
CA PHE A 227 -7.54 -7.83 17.89
C PHE A 227 -8.38 -8.03 19.15
N ARG A 228 -9.46 -8.80 19.04
CA ARG A 228 -10.32 -9.15 20.19
C ARG A 228 -9.57 -9.96 21.25
N ASP A 229 -8.69 -10.87 20.82
CA ASP A 229 -7.77 -11.60 21.68
C ASP A 229 -6.31 -11.35 21.26
N SER A 230 -5.74 -10.27 21.77
CA SER A 230 -4.35 -9.90 21.51
C SER A 230 -3.32 -10.92 21.99
N ARG A 231 -3.63 -11.74 22.99
CA ARG A 231 -2.69 -12.74 23.53
C ARG A 231 -2.61 -13.98 22.65
N MET A 232 -3.72 -14.37 22.05
CA MET A 232 -3.72 -15.48 21.10
C MET A 232 -2.98 -15.12 19.79
N VAL A 233 -3.07 -13.86 19.37
CA VAL A 233 -2.42 -13.36 18.15
C VAL A 233 -0.90 -13.17 18.34
N HIS A 234 -0.46 -12.83 19.54
CA HIS A 234 0.95 -12.61 19.88
C HIS A 234 1.69 -13.93 20.17
#